data_AF-A0A1Y5U4V8-F1
#
_entry.id   AF-A0A1Y5U4V8-F1
#
_cell.length_a   1.000
_cell.length_b   1.000
_cell.length_c   1.000
_cell.angle_alpha   90.00
_cell.angle_beta   90.00
_cell.angle_gamma   90.00
#
_symmetry.space_group_name_H-M   'P 1'
#
loop_
_entity.id
_entity.type
_entity.pdbx_description
1 polymer ?
#
loop_
_entity_poly.entity_id
_entity_poly.type
_entity_poly.pdbx_seq_one_letter_code
_entity_poly.pdbx_strand_id
1 'polypeptide(L)'
;MIRLNLTAAPEWLELAPGLRLQVAPLTTALMVSARADAALEALPEDASQEELALVMAKSVARRAVLDWEGVGDAMGQPTPVSPDGIDALLEIWPVFEAFQTQYVARGLLSDAEKKRLRALAEWSFGGGDSYCTACEPYEGRERNCADCPARLNQPQTQDGWQVWDLVGRLGGQLRVIPGAVLGWDMGAAIALAQALGIDTLIAAELLPEIEAVMVRKLNEQMEGSRDG
;
A
#
# COMPACT_ATOMS: atom_id res chain seq x y z
N MET A 1 1.29 -3.17 -21.03
CA MET A 1 -0.08 -3.71 -21.12
C MET A 1 -0.59 -3.91 -19.70
N ILE A 2 -1.77 -3.38 -19.34
CA ILE A 2 -2.35 -3.55 -17.99
C ILE A 2 -2.99 -4.95 -17.93
N ARG A 3 -2.66 -5.74 -16.89
CA ARG A 3 -3.33 -7.02 -16.63
C ARG A 3 -4.59 -6.73 -15.83
N LEU A 4 -5.76 -7.07 -16.37
CA LEU A 4 -7.03 -6.93 -15.68
C LEU A 4 -7.24 -8.12 -14.74
N ASN A 5 -7.48 -7.85 -13.46
CA ASN A 5 -7.95 -8.85 -12.52
C ASN A 5 -9.49 -8.87 -12.56
N LEU A 6 -10.05 -9.93 -13.17
CA LEU A 6 -11.50 -10.10 -13.32
C LEU A 6 -12.13 -10.91 -12.18
N THR A 7 -11.33 -11.35 -11.21
CA THR A 7 -11.73 -12.25 -10.10
C THR A 7 -11.94 -11.53 -8.78
N ALA A 8 -12.19 -10.21 -8.81
CA ALA A 8 -12.45 -9.42 -7.62
C ALA A 8 -13.73 -9.93 -6.91
N ALA A 9 -13.55 -10.78 -5.90
CA ALA A 9 -14.62 -11.42 -5.13
C ALA A 9 -14.61 -10.89 -3.68
N PRO A 10 -15.74 -10.97 -2.96
CA PRO A 10 -15.79 -10.62 -1.56
C PRO A 10 -14.80 -11.43 -0.70
N GLU A 11 -14.22 -10.79 0.31
CA GLU A 11 -13.29 -11.41 1.26
C GLU A 11 -13.71 -11.12 2.71
N TRP A 12 -13.29 -11.99 3.63
CA TRP A 12 -13.47 -11.76 5.06
C TRP A 12 -12.26 -11.03 5.63
N LEU A 13 -12.51 -9.90 6.30
CA LEU A 13 -11.54 -9.04 6.94
C LEU A 13 -11.67 -9.15 8.46
N GLU A 14 -10.62 -9.60 9.15
CA GLU A 14 -10.60 -9.71 10.61
C GLU A 14 -10.12 -8.39 11.24
N LEU A 15 -11.03 -7.66 11.89
CA LEU A 15 -10.73 -6.35 12.48
C LEU A 15 -10.25 -6.47 13.93
N ALA A 16 -10.72 -7.48 14.65
CA ALA A 16 -10.29 -7.82 16.00
C ALA A 16 -10.59 -9.31 16.27
N PRO A 17 -10.02 -9.92 17.32
CA PRO A 17 -10.34 -11.30 17.69
C PRO A 17 -11.86 -11.50 17.86
N GLY A 18 -12.45 -12.33 17.00
CA GLY A 18 -13.89 -12.60 17.00
C GLY A 18 -14.76 -11.56 16.30
N LEU A 19 -14.18 -10.54 15.65
CA LEU A 19 -14.88 -9.52 14.85
C LEU A 19 -14.35 -9.53 13.41
N ARG A 20 -15.19 -9.91 12.46
CA ARG A 20 -14.84 -9.90 11.03
C ARG A 20 -15.96 -9.35 10.16
N LEU A 21 -15.58 -8.67 9.07
CA LEU A 21 -16.49 -8.14 8.06
C LEU A 21 -16.27 -8.86 6.73
N GLN A 22 -17.33 -9.28 6.06
CA GLN A 22 -17.25 -9.66 4.65
C GLN A 22 -17.38 -8.39 3.82
N VAL A 23 -16.36 -8.08 3.02
CA VAL A 23 -16.29 -6.84 2.24
C VAL A 23 -16.18 -7.13 0.76
N ALA A 24 -16.89 -6.34 -0.04
CA ALA A 24 -16.71 -6.28 -1.49
C ALA A 24 -15.34 -5.66 -1.84
N PRO A 25 -14.78 -5.92 -3.03
CA PRO A 25 -13.57 -5.26 -3.48
C PRO A 25 -13.70 -3.74 -3.53
N LEU A 26 -12.68 -3.00 -3.09
CA LEU A 26 -12.64 -1.54 -3.17
C LEU A 26 -12.41 -1.08 -4.62
N THR A 27 -13.48 -0.99 -5.40
CA THR A 27 -13.42 -0.57 -6.81
C THR A 27 -13.47 0.95 -6.98
N THR A 28 -13.06 1.43 -8.15
CA THR A 28 -13.24 2.85 -8.53
C THR A 28 -14.70 3.29 -8.44
N ALA A 29 -15.65 2.43 -8.85
CA ALA A 29 -17.07 2.75 -8.78
C ALA A 29 -17.56 2.91 -7.32
N LEU A 30 -17.10 2.05 -6.41
CA LEU A 30 -17.39 2.14 -4.99
C LEU A 30 -16.83 3.44 -4.40
N MET A 31 -15.56 3.76 -4.69
CA MET A 31 -14.93 4.99 -4.21
C MET A 31 -15.57 6.26 -4.76
N VAL A 32 -15.95 6.29 -6.04
CA VAL A 32 -16.67 7.42 -6.64
C VAL A 32 -18.04 7.59 -5.96
N SER A 33 -18.76 6.49 -5.73
CA SER A 33 -20.04 6.53 -5.03
C SER A 33 -19.91 6.97 -3.58
N ALA A 34 -18.84 6.57 -2.88
CA ALA A 34 -18.58 6.98 -1.50
C ALA A 34 -18.21 8.46 -1.39
N ARG A 35 -17.41 8.99 -2.32
CA ARG A 35 -17.08 10.43 -2.35
C ARG A 35 -18.27 11.34 -2.63
N ALA A 36 -19.32 10.82 -3.28
CA ALA A 36 -20.55 11.54 -3.56
C ALA A 36 -21.59 11.44 -2.42
N ASP A 37 -21.19 10.99 -1.23
CA ASP A 37 -22.09 10.85 -0.08
C ASP A 37 -22.45 12.22 0.48
N ALA A 38 -23.76 12.50 0.60
CA ALA A 38 -24.26 13.77 1.10
C ALA A 38 -23.77 14.10 2.51
N ALA A 39 -23.40 13.09 3.33
CA ALA A 39 -22.82 13.32 4.64
C ALA A 39 -21.45 14.02 4.56
N LEU A 40 -20.68 13.82 3.48
CA LEU A 40 -19.42 14.53 3.25
C LEU A 40 -19.66 15.99 2.86
N GLU A 41 -20.68 16.25 2.02
CA GLU A 41 -21.06 17.61 1.62
C GLU A 41 -21.65 18.42 2.79
N ALA A 42 -22.28 17.74 3.74
CA ALA A 42 -22.88 18.36 4.93
C ALA A 42 -21.87 18.70 6.03
N LEU A 43 -20.59 18.31 5.89
CA LEU A 43 -19.55 18.66 6.85
C LEU A 43 -19.29 20.18 6.86
N PRO A 44 -19.10 20.79 8.04
CA PRO A 44 -18.64 22.17 8.14
C PRO A 44 -17.32 22.41 7.41
N GLU A 45 -17.10 23.63 6.90
CA GLU A 45 -15.83 23.99 6.25
C GLU A 45 -14.62 23.90 7.21
N ASP A 46 -14.85 24.02 8.52
CA ASP A 46 -13.85 23.89 9.58
C ASP A 46 -13.77 22.49 10.20
N ALA A 47 -14.47 21.50 9.61
CA ALA A 47 -14.36 20.11 10.03
C ALA A 47 -12.90 19.64 10.00
N SER A 48 -12.51 18.95 11.06
CA SER A 48 -11.19 18.34 11.17
C SER A 48 -10.99 17.26 10.11
N GLN A 49 -9.72 16.95 9.83
CA GLN A 49 -9.39 15.83 8.94
C GLN A 49 -9.88 14.48 9.51
N GLU A 50 -9.95 14.36 10.83
CA GLU A 50 -10.45 13.17 11.54
C GLU A 50 -11.95 12.98 11.31
N GLU A 51 -12.75 14.05 11.39
CA GLU A 51 -14.18 14.02 11.07
C GLU A 51 -14.41 13.66 9.60
N LEU A 52 -13.64 14.26 8.68
CA LEU A 52 -13.70 13.93 7.26
C LEU A 52 -13.37 12.45 7.01
N ALA A 53 -12.31 11.95 7.64
CA ALA A 53 -11.87 10.56 7.53
C ALA A 53 -12.94 9.59 8.05
N LEU A 54 -13.56 9.90 9.20
CA LEU A 54 -14.63 9.08 9.78
C LEU A 54 -15.87 9.03 8.88
N VAL A 55 -16.33 10.17 8.37
CA VAL A 55 -17.49 10.21 7.46
C VAL A 55 -17.20 9.46 6.17
N MET A 56 -16.00 9.62 5.62
CA MET A 56 -15.57 8.89 4.42
C MET A 56 -15.50 7.38 4.69
N ALA A 57 -14.95 6.96 5.82
CA ALA A 57 -14.87 5.56 6.23
C ALA A 57 -16.26 4.90 6.29
N LYS A 58 -17.21 5.57 6.96
CA LYS A 58 -18.60 5.11 7.06
C LYS A 58 -19.26 5.02 5.70
N SER A 59 -19.06 6.03 4.85
CA SER A 59 -19.59 6.03 3.48
C SER A 59 -19.08 4.84 2.65
N VAL A 60 -17.78 4.55 2.74
CA VAL A 60 -17.15 3.39 2.10
C VAL A 60 -17.71 2.09 2.69
N ALA A 61 -17.75 1.97 4.01
CA ALA A 61 -18.20 0.75 4.70
C ALA A 61 -19.64 0.39 4.35
N ARG A 62 -20.57 1.36 4.33
CA ARG A 62 -21.98 1.13 3.93
C ARG A 62 -22.15 0.55 2.53
N ARG A 63 -21.17 0.75 1.65
CA ARG A 63 -21.17 0.21 0.27
C ARG A 63 -20.38 -1.08 0.13
N ALA A 64 -19.40 -1.27 1.01
CA ALA A 64 -18.44 -2.36 0.96
C ALA A 64 -18.89 -3.58 1.78
N VAL A 65 -19.45 -3.37 2.97
CA VAL A 65 -19.76 -4.44 3.92
C VAL A 65 -21.00 -5.20 3.44
N LEU A 66 -20.82 -6.51 3.24
CA LEU A 66 -21.85 -7.44 2.77
C LEU A 66 -22.39 -8.32 3.90
N ASP A 67 -21.54 -8.67 4.86
CA ASP A 67 -21.88 -9.49 6.02
C ASP A 67 -20.89 -9.20 7.17
N TRP A 68 -21.18 -9.69 8.38
CA TRP A 68 -20.28 -9.59 9.53
C TRP A 68 -20.44 -10.73 10.54
N GLU A 69 -19.42 -10.92 11.38
CA GLU A 69 -19.49 -11.76 12.57
C GLU A 69 -18.89 -11.03 13.76
N GLY A 70 -19.39 -11.33 14.96
CA GLY A 70 -18.95 -10.67 16.20
C GLY A 70 -19.69 -9.38 16.54
N VAL A 71 -20.69 -8.98 15.73
CA VAL A 71 -21.54 -7.82 16.00
C VAL A 71 -22.87 -8.29 16.56
N GLY A 72 -23.19 -7.81 17.75
CA GLY A 72 -24.43 -8.12 18.45
C GLY A 72 -25.19 -6.88 18.90
N ASP A 73 -26.48 -7.07 19.17
CA ASP A 73 -27.32 -6.05 19.80
C ASP A 73 -26.99 -5.86 21.29
N ALA A 74 -27.79 -5.04 21.98
CA ALA A 74 -27.62 -4.80 23.42
C ALA A 74 -27.76 -6.06 24.31
N MET A 75 -28.33 -7.15 23.78
CA MET A 75 -28.46 -8.44 24.45
C MET A 75 -27.38 -9.44 24.00
N GLY A 76 -26.42 -9.00 23.17
CA GLY A 76 -25.38 -9.83 22.60
C GLY A 76 -25.87 -10.81 21.52
N GLN A 77 -27.07 -10.61 20.98
CA GLN A 77 -27.60 -11.44 19.90
C GLN A 77 -27.05 -10.96 18.56
N PRO A 78 -26.62 -11.85 17.65
CA PRO A 78 -26.15 -11.47 16.33
C PRO A 78 -27.20 -10.62 15.60
N THR A 79 -26.77 -9.46 15.10
CA THR A 79 -27.62 -8.56 14.30
C THR A 79 -27.27 -8.68 12.83
N PRO A 80 -28.22 -8.50 11.88
CA PRO A 80 -27.87 -8.34 10.47
C PRO A 80 -27.12 -7.02 10.23
N VAL A 81 -26.36 -6.95 9.13
CA VAL A 81 -25.72 -5.72 8.66
C VAL A 81 -26.78 -4.66 8.35
N SER A 82 -26.54 -3.45 8.85
CA SER A 82 -27.38 -2.27 8.57
C SER A 82 -26.53 -1.01 8.50
N PRO A 83 -26.98 0.04 7.79
CA PRO A 83 -26.26 1.33 7.75
C PRO A 83 -25.96 1.89 9.14
N ASP A 84 -26.97 1.93 10.02
CA ASP A 84 -26.82 2.44 11.38
C ASP A 84 -25.86 1.58 12.21
N GLY A 85 -25.89 0.26 12.01
CA GLY A 85 -24.99 -0.65 12.69
C GLY A 85 -23.54 -0.55 12.21
N ILE A 86 -23.31 -0.31 10.91
CA ILE A 86 -21.98 -0.01 10.37
C ILE A 86 -21.45 1.30 10.95
N ASP A 87 -22.29 2.33 11.00
CA ASP A 87 -21.92 3.63 11.54
C ASP A 87 -21.55 3.50 13.02
N ALA A 88 -22.35 2.79 13.82
CA ALA A 88 -22.08 2.53 15.23
C ALA A 88 -20.81 1.68 15.44
N LEU A 89 -20.56 0.69 14.58
CA LEU A 89 -19.36 -0.14 14.64
C LEU A 89 -18.08 0.70 14.42
N LEU A 90 -18.13 1.65 13.48
CA LEU A 90 -17.01 2.54 13.18
C LEU A 90 -16.86 3.71 14.16
N GLU A 91 -17.78 3.89 15.11
CA GLU A 91 -17.54 4.77 16.26
C GLU A 91 -16.58 4.15 17.29
N ILE A 92 -16.35 2.83 17.20
CA ILE A 92 -15.40 2.14 18.06
C ILE A 92 -14.00 2.39 17.48
N TRP A 93 -13.24 3.28 18.13
CA TRP A 93 -11.94 3.75 17.63
C TRP A 93 -10.99 2.64 17.12
N PRO A 94 -10.70 1.56 17.87
CA PRO A 94 -9.86 0.47 17.36
C PRO A 94 -10.40 -0.21 16.09
N VAL A 95 -11.72 -0.29 15.93
CA VAL A 95 -12.36 -0.91 14.77
C VAL A 95 -12.29 0.03 13.57
N PHE A 96 -12.48 1.33 13.78
CA PHE A 96 -12.27 2.35 12.77
C PHE A 96 -10.83 2.32 12.23
N GLU A 97 -9.83 2.31 13.11
CA GLU A 97 -8.41 2.23 12.71
C GLU A 97 -8.14 0.95 11.91
N ALA A 98 -8.61 -0.20 12.40
CA ALA A 98 -8.44 -1.47 11.69
C ALA A 98 -9.11 -1.44 10.31
N PHE A 99 -10.31 -0.90 10.19
CA PHE A 99 -11.01 -0.79 8.91
C PHE A 99 -10.31 0.19 7.95
N GLN A 100 -9.83 1.33 8.45
CA GLN A 100 -9.06 2.29 7.66
C GLN A 100 -7.81 1.65 7.08
N THR A 101 -6.99 1.03 7.91
CA THR A 101 -5.71 0.46 7.47
C THR A 101 -5.91 -0.78 6.59
N GLN A 102 -6.74 -1.72 7.02
CA GLN A 102 -6.81 -3.03 6.38
C GLN A 102 -7.71 -3.06 5.14
N TYR A 103 -8.70 -2.18 5.04
CA TYR A 103 -9.60 -2.13 3.89
C TYR A 103 -9.35 -0.91 3.00
N VAL A 104 -9.46 0.29 3.57
CA VAL A 104 -9.43 1.54 2.79
C VAL A 104 -8.03 1.83 2.27
N ALA A 105 -7.02 1.88 3.13
CA ALA A 105 -5.64 2.13 2.74
C ALA A 105 -5.11 1.04 1.80
N ARG A 106 -5.37 -0.24 2.11
CA ARG A 106 -5.04 -1.37 1.23
C ARG A 106 -5.63 -1.22 -0.18
N GLY A 107 -6.91 -0.82 -0.29
CA GLY A 107 -7.55 -0.61 -1.59
C GLY A 107 -7.15 0.69 -2.30
N LEU A 108 -6.61 1.67 -1.56
CA LEU A 108 -6.10 2.94 -2.10
C LEU A 108 -4.61 2.87 -2.50
N LEU A 109 -3.87 1.84 -2.08
CA LEU A 109 -2.56 1.52 -2.65
C LEU A 109 -2.71 1.24 -4.14
N SER A 110 -2.52 2.30 -4.94
CA SER A 110 -2.81 2.24 -6.36
C SER A 110 -1.82 1.31 -7.09
N ASP A 111 -2.33 0.58 -8.09
CA ASP A 111 -1.49 -0.10 -9.08
C ASP A 111 -0.47 0.86 -9.72
N ALA A 112 -0.79 2.15 -9.78
CA ALA A 112 0.11 3.19 -10.25
C ALA A 112 1.34 3.33 -9.34
N GLU A 113 1.18 3.32 -8.02
CA GLU A 113 2.30 3.41 -7.08
C GLU A 113 3.18 2.16 -7.16
N LYS A 114 2.57 0.96 -7.19
CA LYS A 114 3.30 -0.30 -7.41
C LYS A 114 4.06 -0.30 -8.75
N LYS A 115 3.46 0.26 -9.80
CA LYS A 115 4.10 0.38 -11.12
C LYS A 115 5.28 1.35 -11.09
N ARG A 116 5.14 2.49 -10.39
CA ARG A 116 6.24 3.45 -10.19
C ARG A 116 7.39 2.83 -9.42
N LEU A 117 7.11 2.19 -8.29
CA LEU A 117 8.12 1.51 -7.47
C LEU A 117 8.83 0.40 -8.25
N ARG A 118 8.11 -0.39 -9.05
CA ARG A 118 8.72 -1.38 -9.96
C ARG A 118 9.64 -0.73 -11.00
N ALA A 119 9.21 0.36 -11.63
CA ALA A 119 10.02 1.08 -12.61
C ALA A 119 11.25 1.75 -11.99
N LEU A 120 11.12 2.28 -10.77
CA LEU A 120 12.21 2.85 -10.01
C LEU A 120 13.21 1.78 -9.57
N ALA A 121 12.73 0.62 -9.12
CA ALA A 121 13.54 -0.55 -8.81
C ALA A 121 14.29 -1.07 -10.05
N GLU A 122 13.63 -1.13 -11.20
CA GLU A 122 14.25 -1.56 -12.47
C GLU A 122 15.45 -0.67 -12.82
N TRP A 123 15.27 0.65 -12.66
CA TRP A 123 16.32 1.62 -12.92
C TRP A 123 17.44 1.53 -11.87
N SER A 124 17.13 1.54 -10.57
CA SER A 124 18.12 1.56 -9.49
C SER A 124 18.94 0.26 -9.45
N PHE A 125 18.30 -0.91 -9.34
CA PHE A 125 18.99 -2.21 -9.31
C PHE A 125 19.60 -2.59 -10.67
N GLY A 126 19.12 -2.00 -11.77
CA GLY A 126 19.72 -2.12 -13.10
C GLY A 126 21.04 -1.35 -13.27
N GLY A 127 21.54 -0.68 -12.23
CA GLY A 127 22.79 0.09 -12.27
C GLY A 127 22.60 1.58 -12.51
N GLY A 128 21.36 2.10 -12.45
CA GLY A 128 21.03 3.51 -12.67
C GLY A 128 21.75 4.49 -11.74
N ASP A 129 22.10 4.07 -10.52
CA ASP A 129 22.85 4.92 -9.58
C ASP A 129 24.25 5.29 -10.11
N SER A 130 24.88 4.41 -10.91
CA SER A 130 26.13 4.71 -11.61
C SER A 130 25.95 5.73 -12.75
N TYR A 131 24.74 5.78 -13.34
CA TYR A 131 24.36 6.74 -14.38
C TYR A 131 24.24 8.16 -13.83
N CYS A 132 23.85 8.32 -12.56
CA CYS A 132 23.81 9.62 -11.89
C CYS A 132 25.18 10.27 -11.75
N THR A 133 26.27 9.50 -11.78
CA THR A 133 27.64 10.04 -11.78
C THR A 133 27.98 10.72 -13.11
N ALA A 134 27.26 10.37 -14.19
CA ALA A 134 27.41 10.93 -15.53
C ALA A 134 26.32 11.96 -15.92
N CYS A 135 25.38 12.29 -15.02
CA CYS A 135 24.33 13.27 -15.34
C CYS A 135 24.88 14.70 -15.38
N GLU A 136 24.73 15.36 -16.53
CA GLU A 136 25.06 16.78 -16.69
C GLU A 136 24.02 17.68 -15.98
N PRO A 137 24.42 18.85 -15.46
CA PRO A 137 23.51 19.81 -14.83
C PRO A 137 22.47 20.38 -15.80
N TYR A 138 21.20 20.46 -15.38
CA TYR A 138 20.13 21.20 -16.05
C TYR A 138 19.71 22.41 -15.20
N GLU A 139 19.58 23.59 -15.83
CA GLU A 139 19.10 24.84 -15.21
C GLU A 139 19.76 25.21 -13.87
N GLY A 140 21.10 25.21 -13.81
CA GLY A 140 21.85 25.74 -12.67
C GLY A 140 21.71 24.97 -11.36
N ARG A 141 21.18 23.72 -11.39
CA ARG A 141 21.16 22.80 -10.25
C ARG A 141 22.17 21.68 -10.47
N GLU A 142 23.06 21.50 -9.51
CA GLU A 142 24.33 20.75 -9.64
C GLU A 142 24.19 19.28 -10.08
N ARG A 143 22.99 18.67 -10.00
CA ARG A 143 22.69 17.29 -10.43
C ARG A 143 21.20 17.11 -10.77
N ASN A 144 20.75 17.58 -11.93
CA ASN A 144 19.41 17.27 -12.43
C ASN A 144 19.48 17.05 -13.94
N CYS A 145 19.25 15.82 -14.39
CA CYS A 145 19.02 15.49 -15.79
C CYS A 145 17.49 15.61 -16.04
N ALA A 146 17.09 16.27 -17.13
CA ALA A 146 15.68 16.64 -17.39
C ALA A 146 14.74 15.42 -17.40
N ASP A 147 15.20 14.29 -17.94
CA ASP A 147 14.46 13.03 -18.05
C ASP A 147 14.99 11.95 -17.11
N CYS A 148 15.50 12.33 -15.92
CA CYS A 148 16.02 11.38 -14.94
C CYS A 148 14.98 10.31 -14.59
N PRO A 149 15.19 9.01 -14.92
CA PRO A 149 14.19 7.97 -14.65
C PRO A 149 13.89 7.80 -13.15
N ALA A 150 14.85 8.13 -12.28
CA ALA A 150 14.63 8.14 -10.83
C ALA A 150 13.56 9.15 -10.41
N ARG A 151 13.58 10.35 -11.00
CA ARG A 151 12.59 11.41 -10.75
C ARG A 151 11.25 11.09 -11.39
N LEU A 152 11.26 10.59 -12.62
CA LEU A 152 10.03 10.25 -13.35
C LEU A 152 9.23 9.14 -12.65
N ASN A 153 9.95 8.20 -12.01
CA ASN A 153 9.36 7.06 -11.33
C ASN A 153 9.38 7.17 -9.80
N GLN A 154 9.71 8.35 -9.25
CA GLN A 154 9.76 8.53 -7.79
C GLN A 154 8.38 8.22 -7.16
N PRO A 155 8.37 7.73 -5.90
CA PRO A 155 7.11 7.51 -5.18
C PRO A 155 6.27 8.78 -5.12
N GLN A 156 4.95 8.63 -5.16
CA GLN A 156 4.01 9.75 -5.10
C GLN A 156 3.20 9.78 -3.80
N THR A 157 3.27 8.72 -3.00
CA THR A 157 2.64 8.66 -1.69
C THR A 157 3.70 8.67 -0.58
N GLN A 158 3.31 9.12 0.62
CA GLN A 158 4.17 9.05 1.80
C GLN A 158 4.58 7.59 2.08
N ASP A 159 3.62 6.69 2.05
CA ASP A 159 3.80 5.24 2.17
C ASP A 159 4.82 4.68 1.18
N GLY A 160 4.73 5.07 -0.10
CA GLY A 160 5.68 4.68 -1.14
C GLY A 160 7.08 5.20 -0.86
N TRP A 161 7.21 6.44 -0.36
CA TRP A 161 8.50 7.00 0.06
C TRP A 161 9.10 6.27 1.26
N GLN A 162 8.28 5.95 2.26
CA GLN A 162 8.72 5.21 3.45
C GLN A 162 9.19 3.80 3.09
N VAL A 163 8.46 3.08 2.24
CA VAL A 163 8.89 1.77 1.73
C VAL A 163 10.14 1.89 0.87
N TRP A 164 10.26 2.93 0.04
CA TRP A 164 11.46 3.13 -0.78
C TRP A 164 12.70 3.44 0.08
N ASP A 165 12.59 4.22 1.15
CA ASP A 165 13.68 4.42 2.12
C ASP A 165 14.05 3.11 2.83
N LEU A 166 13.05 2.32 3.22
CA LEU A 166 13.25 0.99 3.80
C LEU A 166 14.07 0.10 2.87
N VAL A 167 13.77 0.06 1.57
CA VAL A 167 14.53 -0.71 0.57
C VAL A 167 16.02 -0.40 0.61
N GLY A 168 16.40 0.89 0.75
CA GLY A 168 17.80 1.31 0.87
C GLY A 168 18.52 0.71 2.10
N ARG A 169 17.78 0.29 3.13
CA ARG A 169 18.30 -0.32 4.36
C ARG A 169 18.34 -1.85 4.30
N LEU A 170 17.67 -2.47 3.32
CA LEU A 170 17.57 -3.93 3.19
C LEU A 170 18.76 -4.58 2.47
N GLY A 171 19.75 -3.82 2.01
CA GLY A 171 20.92 -4.36 1.31
C GLY A 171 21.67 -5.44 2.11
N GLY A 172 21.74 -5.30 3.44
CA GLY A 172 22.35 -6.29 4.33
C GLY A 172 21.48 -7.51 4.66
N GLN A 173 20.21 -7.51 4.22
CA GLN A 173 19.22 -8.56 4.53
C GLN A 173 18.98 -9.51 3.35
N LEU A 174 19.91 -9.54 2.38
CA LEU A 174 19.79 -10.42 1.22
C LEU A 174 19.97 -11.88 1.61
N ARG A 175 19.06 -12.72 1.13
CA ARG A 175 19.17 -14.18 1.14
C ARG A 175 19.81 -14.62 -0.17
N VAL A 176 20.94 -15.30 -0.07
CA VAL A 176 21.76 -15.70 -1.21
C VAL A 176 22.16 -17.17 -1.10
N ILE A 177 22.32 -17.82 -2.25
CA ILE A 177 22.97 -19.12 -2.40
C ILE A 177 24.15 -18.97 -3.37
N PRO A 178 25.05 -19.97 -3.47
CA PRO A 178 26.15 -19.90 -4.44
C PRO A 178 25.64 -19.64 -5.85
N GLY A 179 25.86 -18.42 -6.35
CA GLY A 179 25.49 -18.02 -7.69
C GLY A 179 24.09 -17.49 -7.93
N ALA A 180 23.29 -17.27 -6.89
CA ALA A 180 21.99 -16.62 -7.04
C ALA A 180 21.55 -15.87 -5.79
N VAL A 181 20.84 -14.76 -6.01
CA VAL A 181 20.06 -14.05 -5.00
C VAL A 181 18.64 -14.64 -4.98
N LEU A 182 18.15 -14.97 -3.79
CA LEU A 182 16.80 -15.50 -3.60
C LEU A 182 15.78 -14.41 -3.26
N GLY A 183 16.21 -13.33 -2.60
CA GLY A 183 15.33 -12.27 -2.12
C GLY A 183 15.88 -11.58 -0.88
N TRP A 184 15.06 -10.77 -0.23
CA TRP A 184 15.31 -10.28 1.12
C TRP A 184 14.80 -11.27 2.16
N ASP A 185 15.36 -11.19 3.37
CA ASP A 185 14.70 -11.72 4.55
C ASP A 185 13.48 -10.84 4.86
N MET A 186 12.30 -11.32 4.48
CA MET A 186 11.05 -10.59 4.68
C MET A 186 10.71 -10.43 6.17
N GLY A 187 11.14 -11.36 7.03
CA GLY A 187 10.96 -11.22 8.48
C GLY A 187 11.76 -10.05 9.03
N ALA A 188 13.03 -9.95 8.63
CA ALA A 188 13.89 -8.81 8.98
C ALA A 188 13.37 -7.49 8.37
N ALA A 189 12.85 -7.53 7.14
CA ALA A 189 12.31 -6.35 6.48
C ALA A 189 11.07 -5.79 7.19
N ILE A 190 10.12 -6.65 7.58
CA ILE A 190 8.93 -6.24 8.31
C ILE A 190 9.27 -5.80 9.74
N ALA A 191 10.21 -6.47 10.42
CA ALA A 191 10.69 -6.02 11.73
C ALA A 191 11.34 -4.63 11.67
N LEU A 192 12.10 -4.35 10.60
CA LEU A 192 12.70 -3.03 10.38
C LEU A 192 11.63 -1.98 10.02
N ALA A 193 10.63 -2.33 9.22
CA ALA A 193 9.48 -1.47 8.93
C ALA A 193 8.77 -1.04 10.22
N GLN A 194 8.44 -2.00 11.07
CA GLN A 194 7.81 -1.76 12.37
C GLN A 194 8.67 -0.85 13.26
N ALA A 195 9.97 -1.10 13.34
CA ALA A 195 10.90 -0.30 14.14
C ALA A 195 11.02 1.16 13.64
N LEU A 196 10.81 1.39 12.35
CA LEU A 196 10.82 2.72 11.74
C LEU A 196 9.44 3.42 11.77
N GLY A 197 8.42 2.78 12.35
CA GLY A 197 7.05 3.29 12.36
C GLY A 197 6.38 3.25 10.98
N ILE A 198 6.90 2.43 10.06
CA ILE A 198 6.29 2.18 8.76
C ILE A 198 5.19 1.15 8.98
N ASP A 199 4.02 1.42 8.40
CA ASP A 199 2.92 0.46 8.42
C ASP A 199 3.36 -0.86 7.79
N THR A 200 3.29 -1.94 8.58
CA THR A 200 3.79 -3.26 8.16
C THR A 200 2.92 -3.91 7.09
N LEU A 201 1.64 -3.54 6.99
CA LEU A 201 0.76 -4.01 5.93
C LEU A 201 1.13 -3.34 4.60
N ILE A 202 1.37 -2.03 4.62
CA ILE A 202 1.89 -1.29 3.45
C ILE A 202 3.23 -1.88 2.99
N ALA A 203 4.15 -2.11 3.92
CA ALA A 203 5.44 -2.73 3.60
C ALA A 203 5.27 -4.14 3.01
N ALA A 204 4.40 -4.97 3.61
CA ALA A 204 4.11 -6.31 3.11
C ALA A 204 3.47 -6.32 1.72
N GLU A 205 2.73 -5.27 1.35
CA GLU A 205 2.09 -5.15 0.05
C GLU A 205 3.04 -4.60 -1.04
N LEU A 206 3.93 -3.67 -0.69
CA LEU A 206 4.80 -2.98 -1.66
C LEU A 206 6.17 -3.65 -1.83
N LEU A 207 6.77 -4.20 -0.77
CA LEU A 207 8.10 -4.80 -0.81
C LEU A 207 8.21 -5.99 -1.79
N PRO A 208 7.25 -6.93 -1.89
CA PRO A 208 7.36 -8.06 -2.82
C PRO A 208 7.47 -7.62 -4.29
N GLU A 209 6.81 -6.51 -4.65
CA GLU A 209 6.86 -5.97 -6.01
C GLU A 209 8.24 -5.40 -6.36
N ILE A 210 8.94 -4.87 -5.36
CA ILE A 210 10.32 -4.36 -5.50
C ILE A 210 11.32 -5.52 -5.44
N GLU A 211 11.14 -6.46 -4.51
CA GLU A 211 11.99 -7.65 -4.33
C GLU A 211 12.08 -8.45 -5.63
N ALA A 212 10.95 -8.69 -6.30
CA ALA A 212 10.92 -9.44 -7.55
C ALA A 212 11.79 -8.79 -8.65
N VAL A 213 11.86 -7.45 -8.68
CA VAL A 213 12.71 -6.72 -9.63
C VAL A 213 14.18 -6.79 -9.19
N MET A 214 14.45 -6.56 -7.91
CA MET A 214 15.79 -6.64 -7.32
C MET A 214 16.42 -8.01 -7.57
N VAL A 215 15.71 -9.10 -7.26
CA VAL A 215 16.17 -10.48 -7.47
C VAL A 215 16.51 -10.74 -8.93
N ARG A 216 15.64 -10.34 -9.85
CA ARG A 216 15.89 -10.47 -11.29
C ARG A 216 17.16 -9.72 -11.68
N LYS A 217 17.30 -8.45 -11.30
CA LYS A 217 18.43 -7.59 -11.69
C LYS A 217 19.77 -8.04 -11.14
N LEU A 218 19.83 -8.41 -9.87
CA LEU A 218 21.08 -8.89 -9.29
C LEU A 218 21.52 -10.23 -9.92
N ASN A 219 20.58 -11.13 -10.21
CA ASN A 219 20.90 -12.38 -10.91
C ASN A 219 21.38 -12.14 -12.35
N GLU A 220 20.72 -11.26 -13.12
CA GLU A 220 21.16 -10.85 -14.47
C GLU A 220 22.62 -10.34 -14.46
N GLN A 221 22.99 -9.52 -13.46
CA GLN A 221 24.36 -8.98 -13.31
C GLN A 221 25.39 -10.07 -12.92
N MET A 222 25.00 -11.01 -12.07
CA MET A 222 25.85 -12.13 -11.67
C MET A 222 26.13 -13.09 -12.83
N GLU A 223 25.14 -13.32 -13.71
CA GLU A 223 25.33 -14.09 -14.95
C GLU A 223 26.28 -13.37 -15.90
N GLY A 224 26.05 -12.07 -16.16
CA GLY A 224 26.92 -11.28 -17.04
C GLY A 224 28.37 -11.17 -16.55
N SER A 225 28.61 -11.26 -15.23
CA SER A 225 29.96 -11.26 -14.65
C SER A 225 30.68 -12.61 -14.74
N ARG A 226 29.96 -13.70 -15.05
CA ARG A 226 30.53 -15.05 -15.20
C ARG A 226 30.97 -15.35 -16.63
N ASP A 227 30.34 -14.69 -17.60
CA ASP A 227 30.59 -14.87 -19.03
C ASP A 227 31.64 -13.89 -19.61
N GLY A 228 32.17 -12.98 -18.79
CA GLY A 228 33.25 -12.04 -19.14
C GLY A 228 34.59 -12.40 -18.50
#